data_AF-A0A6L3GKA6-F1
#
_entry.id   AF-A0A6L3GKA6-F1
#
_cell.length_a   1.000
_cell.length_b   1.000
_cell.length_c   1.000
_cell.angle_alpha   90.00
_cell.angle_beta   90.00
_cell.angle_gamma   90.00
#
_symmetry.space_group_name_H-M   'P 1'
#
loop_
_entity.id
_entity.type
_entity.pdbx_description
1 polymer ?
#
loop_
_entity_poly.entity_id
_entity_poly.type
_entity_poly.pdbx_seq_one_letter_code
_entity_poly.pdbx_strand_id
1 'polypeptide(L)'
;IYSIWDGDSEEESYTLKQQLKDYKPTEEEWLNIVVSFKNKLEEVEIEKSRLTGFMKDAESIEKLRIQLEDAESHLSHVDKELEGLLEEKNLLSTEIKRGKQQKEDAMTELKLLQSTRPGFFIHWFNKTVRTQYKKALTATLTKYNQLSEEITKQKTSLQALDLRVEKQRKIQEQSQKDYDRINSDYARLSELTEAARQELKGAYADASFWKQIESKEVQEISPWYSKRLKQLQSELFIEAMKVNELFILRANATSSRIKTTLDVFFNFLKTGGNLTEREIQAIWNTFWLIVPVVSSTFASIQRMFSQMKTGTIPWLFVDEAGQAVPQAAAGAIWRSKRAVIVGDPFQIEPVVTIPE
;
A
#
# COMPACT_ATOMS: atom_id res chain seq x y z
N ILE A 1 -10.77 17.65 42.46
CA ILE A 1 -10.31 16.31 42.91
C ILE A 1 -10.84 15.95 44.29
N TYR A 2 -10.85 16.87 45.26
CA TYR A 2 -11.44 16.63 46.58
C TYR A 2 -12.95 16.40 46.55
N SER A 3 -13.67 17.10 45.67
CA SER A 3 -15.12 16.91 45.45
C SER A 3 -15.48 15.49 45.03
N ILE A 4 -14.60 14.80 44.29
CA ILE A 4 -14.80 13.40 43.85
C ILE A 4 -14.74 12.42 45.05
N TRP A 5 -13.99 12.78 46.11
CA TRP A 5 -13.78 11.92 47.27
C TRP A 5 -14.72 12.20 48.43
N ASP A 6 -14.88 13.48 48.82
CA ASP A 6 -15.63 13.90 50.00
C ASP A 6 -17.00 14.52 49.65
N GLY A 7 -17.31 14.73 48.36
CA GLY A 7 -18.52 15.42 47.88
C GLY A 7 -18.38 16.94 47.86
N ASP A 8 -19.23 17.62 47.08
CA ASP A 8 -19.43 19.06 47.18
C ASP A 8 -20.63 19.37 48.07
N SER A 9 -20.57 20.45 48.85
CA SER A 9 -21.62 20.81 49.82
C SER A 9 -22.95 21.24 49.18
N GLU A 10 -22.98 21.46 47.86
CA GLU A 10 -24.13 22.02 47.13
C GLU A 10 -24.89 20.99 46.28
N GLU A 11 -24.32 19.82 45.99
CA GLU A 11 -24.99 18.75 45.22
C GLU A 11 -24.79 17.39 45.89
N GLU A 12 -25.88 16.65 46.15
CA GLU A 12 -25.85 15.25 46.61
C GLU A 12 -25.32 14.33 45.49
N SER A 13 -24.02 14.41 45.21
CA SER A 13 -23.34 13.49 44.30
C SER A 13 -22.89 12.24 45.05
N TYR A 14 -23.18 11.07 44.49
CA TYR A 14 -22.69 9.79 45.02
C TYR A 14 -21.17 9.71 44.82
N THR A 15 -20.42 9.80 45.91
CA THR A 15 -18.95 9.95 45.88
C THR A 15 -18.24 8.63 45.59
N LEU A 16 -17.01 8.70 45.08
CA LEU A 16 -16.16 7.50 44.91
C LEU A 16 -15.96 6.75 46.23
N LYS A 17 -15.88 7.49 47.34
CA LYS A 17 -15.75 6.93 48.69
C LYS A 17 -16.98 6.15 49.14
N GLN A 18 -18.18 6.59 48.77
CA GLN A 18 -19.43 5.87 48.99
C GLN A 18 -19.53 4.65 48.06
N GLN A 19 -19.21 4.80 46.78
CA GLN A 19 -19.21 3.71 45.81
C GLN A 19 -18.32 2.53 46.23
N LEU A 20 -17.09 2.83 46.66
CA LEU A 20 -16.15 1.83 47.18
C LEU A 20 -16.65 1.13 48.46
N LYS A 21 -17.54 1.77 49.23
CA LYS A 21 -18.06 1.25 50.50
C LYS A 21 -19.30 0.38 50.29
N ASP A 22 -20.23 0.84 49.46
CA ASP A 22 -21.58 0.26 49.43
C ASP A 22 -21.75 -0.78 48.33
N TYR A 23 -21.02 -0.65 47.21
CA TYR A 23 -21.16 -1.59 46.09
C TYR A 23 -20.06 -2.66 46.08
N LYS A 24 -20.49 -3.93 45.98
CA LYS A 24 -19.62 -5.10 45.95
C LYS A 24 -20.00 -5.97 44.74
N PRO A 25 -19.24 -5.91 43.64
CA PRO A 25 -19.52 -6.69 42.45
C PRO A 25 -19.45 -8.19 42.73
N THR A 26 -20.36 -8.93 42.12
CA THR A 26 -20.41 -10.39 42.10
C THR A 26 -19.38 -10.96 41.12
N GLU A 27 -19.08 -12.26 41.25
CA GLU A 27 -18.22 -12.96 40.29
C GLU A 27 -18.86 -13.04 38.89
N GLU A 28 -20.18 -13.14 38.82
CA GLU A 28 -20.91 -13.17 37.54
C GLU A 28 -20.79 -11.84 36.79
N GLU A 29 -20.98 -10.70 37.47
CA GLU A 29 -20.78 -9.37 36.86
C GLU A 29 -19.35 -9.20 36.33
N TRP A 30 -18.35 -9.67 37.09
CA TRP A 30 -16.95 -9.66 36.65
C TRP A 30 -16.72 -10.50 35.39
N LEU A 31 -17.23 -11.74 35.36
CA LEU A 31 -17.04 -12.62 34.21
C LEU A 31 -17.74 -12.05 32.97
N ASN A 32 -18.96 -11.52 33.13
CA ASN A 32 -19.72 -10.91 32.04
C ASN A 32 -18.99 -9.71 31.43
N ILE A 33 -18.45 -8.80 32.25
CA ILE A 33 -17.73 -7.64 31.72
C ILE A 33 -16.43 -8.02 31.02
N VAL A 34 -15.70 -9.02 31.54
CA VAL A 34 -14.47 -9.50 30.92
C VAL A 34 -14.77 -10.14 29.56
N VAL A 35 -15.87 -10.88 29.43
CA VAL A 35 -16.31 -11.44 28.14
C VAL A 35 -16.70 -10.33 27.18
N SER A 36 -17.50 -9.36 27.63
CA SER A 36 -17.90 -8.19 26.82
C SER A 36 -16.68 -7.44 26.27
N PHE A 37 -15.69 -7.13 27.13
CA PHE A 37 -14.45 -6.50 26.74
C PHE A 37 -13.66 -7.32 25.71
N LYS A 38 -13.52 -8.63 25.92
CA LYS A 38 -12.80 -9.52 24.99
C LYS A 38 -13.45 -9.56 23.61
N ASN A 39 -14.78 -9.66 23.55
CA ASN A 39 -15.53 -9.65 22.30
C ASN A 39 -15.33 -8.31 21.57
N LYS A 40 -15.40 -7.18 22.29
CA LYS A 40 -15.20 -5.86 21.70
C LYS A 40 -13.75 -5.66 21.22
N LEU A 41 -12.78 -6.22 21.94
CA LEU A 41 -11.37 -6.21 21.54
C LEU A 41 -11.17 -6.97 20.22
N GLU A 42 -11.80 -8.15 20.09
CA GLU A 42 -11.76 -8.94 18.86
C GLU A 42 -12.36 -8.18 17.67
N GLU A 43 -13.51 -7.51 17.85
CA GLU A 43 -14.12 -6.67 16.80
C GLU A 43 -13.17 -5.56 16.31
N VAL A 44 -12.45 -4.91 17.24
CA VAL A 44 -11.45 -3.88 16.89
C VAL A 44 -10.29 -4.48 16.10
N GLU A 45 -9.78 -5.65 16.50
CA GLU A 45 -8.67 -6.31 15.81
C GLU A 45 -9.06 -6.81 14.40
N ILE A 46 -10.29 -7.29 14.24
CA ILE A 46 -10.85 -7.64 12.92
C ILE A 46 -10.91 -6.40 12.02
N GLU A 47 -11.42 -5.28 12.53
CA GLU A 47 -11.52 -4.04 11.75
C GLU A 47 -10.14 -3.48 11.39
N LYS A 48 -9.17 -3.49 12.32
CA LYS A 48 -7.77 -3.12 12.01
C LYS A 48 -7.17 -4.01 10.92
N SER A 49 -7.44 -5.31 10.98
CA SER A 49 -6.97 -6.28 9.98
C SER A 49 -7.59 -6.00 8.61
N ARG A 50 -8.88 -5.65 8.56
CA ARG A 50 -9.58 -5.21 7.34
C ARG A 50 -8.93 -3.97 6.73
N LEU A 51 -8.67 -2.94 7.53
CA LEU A 51 -8.03 -1.71 7.07
C LEU A 51 -6.57 -1.92 6.62
N THR A 52 -5.85 -2.82 7.30
CA THR A 52 -4.52 -3.25 6.86
C THR A 52 -4.58 -3.95 5.49
N GLY A 53 -5.68 -4.65 5.20
CA GLY A 53 -5.96 -5.17 3.85
C GLY A 53 -6.04 -4.07 2.81
N PHE A 54 -6.78 -2.99 3.09
CA PHE A 54 -6.87 -1.84 2.17
C PHE A 54 -5.50 -1.20 1.88
N MET A 55 -4.62 -1.11 2.89
CA MET A 55 -3.25 -0.62 2.70
C MET A 55 -2.47 -1.49 1.71
N LYS A 56 -2.55 -2.82 1.87
CA LYS A 56 -1.87 -3.78 0.99
C LYS A 56 -2.44 -3.76 -0.43
N ASP A 57 -3.75 -3.62 -0.55
CA ASP A 57 -4.43 -3.53 -1.85
C ASP A 57 -4.03 -2.25 -2.59
N ALA A 58 -3.89 -1.13 -1.87
CA ALA A 58 -3.40 0.15 -2.42
C ALA A 58 -1.95 0.07 -2.91
N GLU A 59 -1.08 -0.66 -2.22
CA GLU A 59 0.28 -0.92 -2.70
C GLU A 59 0.29 -1.88 -3.91
N SER A 60 -0.59 -2.87 -3.90
CA SER A 60 -0.65 -3.92 -4.93
C SER A 60 -1.21 -3.39 -6.24
N ILE A 61 -2.19 -2.47 -6.20
CA ILE A 61 -2.76 -1.87 -7.41
C ILE A 61 -1.73 -1.03 -8.17
N GLU A 62 -0.85 -0.31 -7.46
CA GLU A 62 0.20 0.47 -8.12
C GLU A 62 1.24 -0.45 -8.80
N LYS A 63 1.58 -1.58 -8.17
CA LYS A 63 2.44 -2.59 -8.79
C LYS A 63 1.79 -3.22 -10.03
N LEU A 64 0.50 -3.55 -9.95
CA LEU A 64 -0.25 -4.08 -11.09
C LEU A 64 -0.39 -3.05 -12.21
N ARG A 65 -0.55 -1.76 -11.89
CA ARG A 65 -0.60 -0.66 -12.87
C ARG A 65 0.69 -0.63 -13.71
N ILE A 66 1.85 -0.70 -13.06
CA ILE A 66 3.15 -0.73 -13.74
C ILE A 66 3.29 -2.00 -14.59
N GLN A 67 2.91 -3.16 -14.05
CA GLN A 67 2.95 -4.42 -14.81
C GLN A 67 2.02 -4.42 -16.03
N LEU A 68 0.86 -3.77 -15.92
CA LEU A 68 -0.08 -3.62 -17.02
C LEU A 68 0.51 -2.74 -18.12
N GLU A 69 1.13 -1.61 -17.75
CA GLU A 69 1.81 -0.70 -18.68
C GLU A 69 2.97 -1.40 -19.40
N ASP A 70 3.78 -2.18 -18.68
CA ASP A 70 4.85 -3.00 -19.26
C ASP A 70 4.32 -4.08 -20.21
N ALA A 71 3.23 -4.77 -19.82
CA ALA A 71 2.60 -5.80 -20.63
C ALA A 71 1.97 -5.23 -21.91
N GLU A 72 1.32 -4.07 -21.82
CA GLU A 72 0.74 -3.35 -22.97
C GLU A 72 1.84 -2.92 -23.94
N SER A 73 2.94 -2.36 -23.43
CA SER A 73 4.10 -1.97 -24.23
C SER A 73 4.74 -3.18 -24.94
N HIS A 74 4.89 -4.29 -24.22
CA HIS A 74 5.43 -5.53 -24.79
C HIS A 74 4.52 -6.11 -25.88
N LEU A 75 3.21 -6.16 -25.63
CA LEU A 75 2.22 -6.63 -26.61
C LEU A 75 2.24 -5.77 -27.87
N SER A 76 2.26 -4.43 -27.73
CA SER A 76 2.37 -3.50 -28.84
C SER A 76 3.63 -3.72 -29.69
N HIS A 77 4.77 -4.01 -29.04
CA HIS A 77 6.01 -4.33 -29.75
C HIS A 77 5.90 -5.65 -30.53
N VAL A 78 5.37 -6.69 -29.90
CA VAL A 78 5.20 -8.02 -30.52
C VAL A 78 4.24 -7.96 -31.71
N ASP A 79 3.15 -7.19 -31.60
CA ASP A 79 2.19 -6.96 -32.68
C ASP A 79 2.84 -6.25 -33.87
N LYS A 80 3.63 -5.19 -33.63
CA LYS A 80 4.38 -4.49 -34.69
C LYS A 80 5.38 -5.40 -35.40
N GLU A 81 6.11 -6.24 -34.67
CA GLU A 81 7.02 -7.22 -35.27
C GLU A 81 6.26 -8.25 -36.13
N LEU A 82 5.11 -8.73 -35.65
CA LEU A 82 4.29 -9.66 -36.42
C LEU A 82 3.75 -9.02 -37.70
N GLU A 83 3.28 -7.77 -37.63
CA GLU A 83 2.82 -6.99 -38.78
C GLU A 83 3.95 -6.83 -39.81
N GLY A 84 5.15 -6.45 -39.39
CA GLY A 84 6.32 -6.34 -40.27
C GLY A 84 6.70 -7.65 -40.96
N LEU A 85 6.66 -8.79 -40.24
CA LEU A 85 6.92 -10.10 -40.83
C LEU A 85 5.83 -10.51 -41.84
N LEU A 86 4.57 -10.16 -41.58
CA LEU A 86 3.46 -10.43 -42.50
C LEU A 86 3.57 -9.57 -43.77
N GLU A 87 4.00 -8.32 -43.65
CA GLU A 87 4.30 -7.46 -44.80
C GLU A 87 5.45 -8.01 -45.65
N GLU A 88 6.58 -8.39 -45.03
CA GLU A 88 7.71 -9.02 -45.72
C GLU A 88 7.27 -10.29 -46.47
N LYS A 89 6.42 -11.10 -45.84
CA LYS A 89 5.85 -12.31 -46.43
C LYS A 89 4.96 -11.99 -47.63
N ASN A 90 4.11 -10.98 -47.52
CA ASN A 90 3.23 -10.56 -48.61
C ASN A 90 4.05 -10.04 -49.80
N LEU A 91 5.08 -9.24 -49.56
CA LEU A 91 5.99 -8.74 -50.61
C LEU A 91 6.69 -9.90 -51.33
N LEU A 92 7.31 -10.81 -50.58
CA LEU A 92 8.02 -11.96 -51.15
C LEU A 92 7.07 -12.90 -51.92
N SER A 93 5.85 -13.11 -51.41
CA SER A 93 4.85 -13.93 -52.10
C SER A 93 4.42 -13.31 -53.45
N THR A 94 4.32 -11.98 -53.50
CA THR A 94 4.00 -11.22 -54.71
C THR A 94 5.15 -11.28 -55.71
N GLU A 95 6.39 -11.20 -55.24
CA GLU A 95 7.60 -11.31 -56.06
C GLU A 95 7.75 -12.72 -56.66
N ILE A 96 7.51 -13.77 -55.87
CA ILE A 96 7.45 -15.16 -56.37
C ILE A 96 6.37 -15.32 -57.43
N LYS A 97 5.18 -14.72 -57.24
CA LYS A 97 4.09 -14.77 -58.23
C LYS A 97 4.50 -14.10 -59.54
N ARG A 98 5.17 -12.95 -59.47
CA ARG A 98 5.72 -12.24 -60.62
C ARG A 98 6.82 -13.05 -61.31
N GLY A 99 7.75 -13.63 -60.56
CA GLY A 99 8.82 -14.47 -61.08
C GLY A 99 8.27 -15.72 -61.79
N LYS A 100 7.23 -16.35 -61.24
CA LYS A 100 6.53 -17.48 -61.90
C LYS A 100 5.93 -17.06 -63.25
N GLN A 101 5.26 -15.91 -63.33
CA GLN A 101 4.73 -15.39 -64.59
C GLN A 101 5.84 -15.18 -65.62
N GLN A 102 6.94 -14.53 -65.24
CA GLN A 102 8.09 -14.30 -66.12
C GLN A 102 8.75 -15.60 -66.60
N LYS A 103 8.79 -16.62 -65.73
CA LYS A 103 9.29 -17.95 -66.09
C LYS A 103 8.38 -18.64 -67.10
N GLU A 104 7.07 -18.49 -66.96
CA GLU A 104 6.09 -19.02 -67.90
C GLU A 104 6.19 -18.33 -69.26
N ASP A 105 6.35 -17.01 -69.28
CA ASP A 105 6.60 -16.22 -70.49
C ASP A 105 7.91 -16.64 -71.20
N ALA A 106 8.98 -16.89 -70.44
CA ALA A 106 10.24 -17.39 -71.00
C ALA A 106 10.10 -18.83 -71.55
N MET A 107 9.21 -19.63 -70.98
CA MET A 107 8.92 -21.00 -71.46
C MET A 107 8.12 -20.98 -72.77
N THR A 108 7.14 -20.10 -72.91
CA THR A 108 6.42 -19.89 -74.18
C THR A 108 7.35 -19.33 -75.25
N GLU A 109 8.23 -18.39 -74.92
CA GLU A 109 9.26 -17.88 -75.83
C GLU A 109 10.22 -19.01 -76.29
N LEU A 110 10.67 -19.88 -75.37
CA LEU A 110 11.49 -21.05 -75.72
C LEU A 110 10.76 -22.01 -76.69
N LYS A 111 9.48 -22.29 -76.44
CA LYS A 111 8.65 -23.13 -77.34
C LYS A 111 8.51 -22.49 -78.73
N LEU A 112 8.29 -21.18 -78.79
CA LEU A 112 8.20 -20.44 -80.04
C LEU A 112 9.53 -20.48 -80.81
N LEU A 113 10.64 -20.19 -80.14
CA LEU A 113 11.98 -20.27 -80.73
C LEU A 113 12.26 -21.69 -81.27
N GLN A 114 11.96 -22.74 -80.50
CA GLN A 114 12.10 -24.13 -80.95
C GLN A 114 11.25 -24.46 -82.19
N SER A 115 10.03 -23.89 -82.30
CA SER A 115 9.16 -24.07 -83.46
C SER A 115 9.66 -23.34 -84.72
N THR A 116 10.42 -22.24 -84.55
CA THR A 116 11.04 -21.45 -85.64
C THR A 116 12.42 -21.95 -86.07
N ARG A 117 12.75 -23.20 -85.76
CA ARG A 117 14.07 -23.80 -86.06
C ARG A 117 14.42 -23.63 -87.55
N PRO A 118 15.58 -23.04 -87.91
CA PRO A 118 15.98 -22.90 -89.30
C PRO A 118 15.99 -24.27 -89.99
N GLY A 119 15.33 -24.38 -91.15
CA GLY A 119 15.31 -25.61 -91.94
C GLY A 119 16.72 -26.06 -92.36
N PHE A 120 16.88 -27.35 -92.68
CA PHE A 120 18.18 -28.01 -92.92
C PHE A 120 19.11 -27.23 -93.88
N PHE A 121 18.56 -26.66 -94.96
CA PHE A 121 19.31 -25.88 -95.95
C PHE A 121 19.74 -24.49 -95.44
N ILE A 122 18.84 -23.72 -94.78
CA ILE A 122 19.18 -22.38 -94.23
C ILE A 122 20.19 -22.49 -93.08
N HIS A 123 20.10 -23.57 -92.31
CA HIS A 123 21.03 -23.84 -91.21
C HIS A 123 22.46 -24.15 -91.69
N TRP A 124 22.61 -24.74 -92.88
CA TRP A 124 23.90 -25.15 -93.45
C TRP A 124 24.56 -24.04 -94.27
N PHE A 125 23.78 -23.24 -95.00
CA PHE A 125 24.28 -22.19 -95.89
C PHE A 125 24.39 -20.78 -95.26
N ASN A 126 23.71 -20.50 -94.14
CA ASN A 126 23.71 -19.16 -93.52
C ASN A 126 24.22 -19.17 -92.06
N LYS A 127 25.54 -19.00 -91.91
CA LYS A 127 26.24 -18.97 -90.62
C LYS A 127 25.68 -17.91 -89.67
N THR A 128 25.26 -16.75 -90.18
CA THR A 128 24.75 -15.63 -89.39
C THR A 128 23.42 -15.97 -88.72
N VAL A 129 22.46 -16.52 -89.48
CA VAL A 129 21.14 -16.94 -88.99
C VAL A 129 21.27 -18.07 -87.96
N ARG A 130 22.16 -19.05 -88.20
CA ARG A 130 22.47 -20.11 -87.24
C ARG A 130 23.01 -19.56 -85.92
N THR A 131 23.91 -18.59 -86.00
CA THR A 131 24.56 -18.02 -84.80
C THR A 131 23.58 -17.16 -84.00
N GLN A 132 22.72 -16.38 -84.66
CA GLN A 132 21.66 -15.60 -84.02
C GLN A 132 20.61 -16.49 -83.34
N TYR A 133 20.13 -17.53 -84.03
CA TYR A 133 19.19 -18.51 -83.44
C TYR A 133 19.80 -19.19 -82.21
N LYS A 134 21.04 -19.66 -82.31
CA LYS A 134 21.73 -20.33 -81.19
C LYS A 134 21.93 -19.38 -80.02
N LYS A 135 22.31 -18.11 -80.28
CA LYS A 135 22.48 -17.06 -79.27
C LYS A 135 21.16 -16.74 -78.55
N ALA A 136 20.07 -16.54 -79.29
CA ALA A 136 18.74 -16.30 -78.74
C ALA A 136 18.26 -17.47 -77.88
N LEU A 137 18.38 -18.70 -78.40
CA LEU A 137 18.02 -19.92 -77.67
C LEU A 137 18.81 -20.07 -76.36
N THR A 138 20.14 -19.86 -76.39
CA THR A 138 20.95 -19.90 -75.17
C THR A 138 20.59 -18.79 -74.20
N ALA A 139 20.34 -17.56 -74.68
CA ALA A 139 19.99 -16.44 -73.80
C ALA A 139 18.64 -16.67 -73.08
N THR A 140 17.61 -17.12 -73.79
CA THR A 140 16.29 -17.42 -73.19
C THR A 140 16.37 -18.63 -72.26
N LEU A 141 17.20 -19.65 -72.58
CA LEU A 141 17.44 -20.80 -71.70
C LEU A 141 18.18 -20.39 -70.41
N THR A 142 19.19 -19.53 -70.51
CA THR A 142 19.91 -18.99 -69.35
C THR A 142 18.95 -18.17 -68.47
N LYS A 143 18.11 -17.31 -69.07
CA LYS A 143 17.09 -16.54 -68.36
C LYS A 143 16.08 -17.45 -67.64
N TYR A 144 15.60 -18.51 -68.29
CA TYR A 144 14.70 -19.49 -67.68
C TYR A 144 15.36 -20.19 -66.48
N ASN A 145 16.62 -20.62 -66.62
CA ASN A 145 17.34 -21.28 -65.54
C ASN A 145 17.58 -20.34 -64.36
N GLN A 146 17.98 -19.08 -64.62
CA GLN A 146 18.15 -18.04 -63.59
C GLN A 146 16.84 -17.79 -62.83
N LEU A 147 15.74 -17.55 -63.54
CA LEU A 147 14.42 -17.36 -62.93
C LEU A 147 13.99 -18.59 -62.11
N SER A 148 14.30 -19.80 -62.58
CA SER A 148 13.99 -21.03 -61.84
C SER A 148 14.79 -21.17 -60.54
N GLU A 149 16.07 -20.80 -60.56
CA GLU A 149 16.93 -20.80 -59.37
C GLU A 149 16.48 -19.74 -58.36
N GLU A 150 16.16 -18.54 -58.84
CA GLU A 150 15.71 -17.41 -58.02
C GLU A 150 14.37 -17.69 -57.34
N ILE A 151 13.39 -18.23 -58.07
CA ILE A 151 12.12 -18.70 -57.48
C ILE A 151 12.35 -19.77 -56.41
N THR A 152 13.34 -20.64 -56.59
CA THR A 152 13.66 -21.69 -55.61
C THR A 152 14.25 -21.07 -54.34
N LYS A 153 15.19 -20.13 -54.46
CA LYS A 153 15.77 -19.38 -53.33
C LYS A 153 14.70 -18.57 -52.58
N GLN A 154 13.83 -17.87 -53.32
CA GLN A 154 12.72 -17.11 -52.73
C GLN A 154 11.72 -18.02 -52.01
N LYS A 155 11.40 -19.22 -52.55
CA LYS A 155 10.55 -20.20 -51.87
C LYS A 155 11.15 -20.70 -50.56
N THR A 156 12.46 -20.99 -50.52
CA THR A 156 13.13 -21.38 -49.27
C THR A 156 13.12 -20.24 -48.25
N SER A 157 13.30 -19.00 -48.71
CA SER A 157 13.20 -17.81 -47.87
C SER A 157 11.78 -17.62 -47.32
N LEU A 158 10.75 -17.87 -48.14
CA LEU A 158 9.34 -17.82 -47.74
C LEU A 158 9.04 -18.88 -46.66
N GLN A 159 9.56 -20.11 -46.81
CA GLN A 159 9.42 -21.15 -45.79
C GLN A 159 10.09 -20.77 -44.47
N ALA A 160 11.29 -20.18 -44.53
CA ALA A 160 11.96 -19.68 -43.32
C ALA A 160 11.17 -18.55 -42.66
N LEU A 161 10.56 -17.67 -43.45
CA LEU A 161 9.72 -16.59 -42.98
C LEU A 161 8.40 -17.09 -42.38
N ASP A 162 7.78 -18.11 -42.96
CA ASP A 162 6.60 -18.78 -42.41
C ASP A 162 6.86 -19.34 -41.01
N LEU A 163 8.02 -19.96 -40.80
CA LEU A 163 8.43 -20.45 -39.47
C LEU A 163 8.63 -19.31 -38.47
N ARG A 164 9.17 -18.16 -38.92
CA ARG A 164 9.32 -16.97 -38.06
C ARG A 164 7.97 -16.37 -37.69
N VAL A 165 7.06 -16.23 -38.65
CA VAL A 165 5.68 -15.75 -38.42
C VAL A 165 4.96 -16.66 -37.42
N GLU A 166 5.06 -17.97 -37.57
CA GLU A 166 4.42 -18.93 -36.66
C GLU A 166 5.00 -18.82 -35.24
N LYS A 167 6.33 -18.69 -35.12
CA LYS A 167 6.99 -18.46 -33.83
C LYS A 167 6.51 -17.14 -33.19
N GLN A 168 6.45 -16.06 -33.98
CA GLN A 168 6.04 -14.76 -33.49
C GLN A 168 4.57 -14.75 -33.08
N ARG A 169 3.69 -15.41 -33.84
CA ARG A 169 2.27 -15.56 -33.48
C ARG A 169 2.08 -16.27 -32.15
N LYS A 170 2.89 -17.28 -31.83
CA LYS A 170 2.85 -17.94 -30.51
C LYS A 170 3.29 -17.01 -29.38
N ILE A 171 4.29 -16.16 -29.62
CA ILE A 171 4.71 -15.14 -28.65
C ILE A 171 3.57 -14.14 -28.45
N GLN A 172 2.96 -13.66 -29.53
CA GLN A 172 1.82 -12.74 -29.51
C GLN A 172 0.63 -13.31 -28.73
N GLU A 173 0.26 -14.56 -28.97
CA GLU A 173 -0.82 -15.23 -28.24
C GLU A 173 -0.51 -15.35 -26.74
N GLN A 174 0.74 -15.63 -26.38
CA GLN A 174 1.15 -15.70 -24.98
C GLN A 174 1.14 -14.30 -24.32
N SER A 175 1.72 -13.29 -24.97
CA SER A 175 1.72 -11.91 -24.50
C SER A 175 0.30 -11.36 -24.33
N GLN A 176 -0.62 -11.70 -25.24
CA GLN A 176 -2.04 -11.34 -25.12
C GLN A 176 -2.67 -11.98 -23.88
N LYS A 177 -2.44 -13.29 -23.64
CA LYS A 177 -2.96 -13.98 -22.44
C LYS A 177 -2.42 -13.39 -21.15
N ASP A 178 -1.13 -13.03 -21.13
CA ASP A 178 -0.52 -12.39 -19.96
C ASP A 178 -1.11 -10.98 -19.72
N TYR A 179 -1.30 -10.19 -20.78
CA TYR A 179 -1.99 -8.90 -20.70
C TYR A 179 -3.43 -9.05 -20.19
N ASP A 180 -4.22 -9.95 -20.77
CA ASP A 180 -5.62 -10.15 -20.38
C ASP A 180 -5.76 -10.57 -18.91
N ARG A 181 -4.83 -11.42 -18.43
CA ARG A 181 -4.77 -11.82 -17.02
C ARG A 181 -4.48 -10.62 -16.11
N ILE A 182 -3.41 -9.87 -16.40
CA ILE A 182 -3.00 -8.72 -15.59
C ILE A 182 -4.11 -7.64 -15.60
N ASN A 183 -4.71 -7.38 -16.76
CA ASN A 183 -5.80 -6.43 -16.91
C ASN A 183 -7.04 -6.84 -16.09
N SER A 184 -7.38 -8.14 -16.08
CA SER A 184 -8.49 -8.66 -15.28
C SER A 184 -8.21 -8.53 -13.77
N ASP A 185 -6.99 -8.83 -13.33
CA ASP A 185 -6.58 -8.67 -11.94
C ASP A 185 -6.56 -7.19 -11.52
N TYR A 186 -6.08 -6.30 -12.38
CA TYR A 186 -6.10 -4.87 -12.18
C TYR A 186 -7.52 -4.34 -12.06
N ALA A 187 -8.44 -4.72 -12.97
CA ALA A 187 -9.84 -4.29 -12.93
C ALA A 187 -10.53 -4.69 -11.62
N ARG A 188 -10.36 -5.95 -11.19
CA ARG A 188 -10.91 -6.45 -9.92
C ARG A 188 -10.36 -5.68 -8.72
N LEU A 189 -9.06 -5.46 -8.65
CA LEU A 189 -8.45 -4.73 -7.53
C LEU A 189 -8.81 -3.24 -7.57
N SER A 190 -8.97 -2.67 -8.76
CA SER A 190 -9.45 -1.30 -8.95
C SER A 190 -10.84 -1.09 -8.38
N GLU A 191 -11.77 -2.04 -8.59
CA GLU A 191 -13.10 -1.96 -7.98
C GLU A 191 -13.05 -2.03 -6.45
N LEU A 192 -12.23 -2.92 -5.89
CA LEU A 192 -12.07 -3.06 -4.43
C LEU A 192 -11.44 -1.81 -3.80
N THR A 193 -10.40 -1.27 -4.42
CA THR A 193 -9.71 -0.07 -3.94
C THR A 193 -10.58 1.18 -4.06
N GLU A 194 -11.42 1.28 -5.11
CA GLU A 194 -12.38 2.37 -5.25
C GLU A 194 -13.48 2.29 -4.18
N ALA A 195 -14.01 1.10 -3.89
CA ALA A 195 -14.95 0.93 -2.78
C ALA A 195 -14.33 1.34 -1.42
N ALA A 196 -13.07 0.97 -1.18
CA ALA A 196 -12.33 1.38 0.01
C ALA A 196 -12.08 2.89 0.06
N ARG A 197 -11.78 3.52 -1.09
CA ARG A 197 -11.63 4.97 -1.22
C ARG A 197 -12.93 5.69 -0.91
N GLN A 198 -14.07 5.18 -1.36
CA GLN A 198 -15.39 5.77 -1.06
C GLN A 198 -15.74 5.63 0.43
N GLU A 199 -15.37 4.52 1.07
CA GLU A 199 -15.56 4.31 2.50
C GLU A 199 -14.72 5.29 3.33
N LEU A 200 -13.41 5.38 3.05
CA LEU A 200 -12.45 6.16 3.83
C LEU A 200 -12.40 7.65 3.43
N LYS A 201 -12.85 8.00 2.23
CA LYS A 201 -12.83 9.36 1.68
C LYS A 201 -11.43 9.96 1.81
N GLY A 202 -11.29 11.13 2.43
CA GLY A 202 -10.00 11.80 2.62
C GLY A 202 -9.00 11.03 3.49
N ALA A 203 -9.43 10.02 4.25
CA ALA A 203 -8.53 9.16 5.04
C ALA A 203 -7.87 8.03 4.22
N TYR A 204 -8.24 7.86 2.94
CA TYR A 204 -7.60 6.89 2.06
C TYR A 204 -6.20 7.40 1.67
N ALA A 205 -5.18 6.94 2.37
CA ALA A 205 -3.82 7.50 2.25
C ALA A 205 -3.01 6.86 1.13
N ASP A 206 -3.42 7.15 -0.11
CA ASP A 206 -2.73 6.76 -1.33
C ASP A 206 -1.56 7.70 -1.69
N ALA A 207 -0.94 7.48 -2.86
CA ALA A 207 0.16 8.32 -3.33
C ALA A 207 -0.22 9.82 -3.45
N SER A 208 -1.48 10.15 -3.70
CA SER A 208 -1.93 11.54 -3.79
C SER A 208 -2.03 12.20 -2.41
N PHE A 209 -2.51 11.46 -1.40
CA PHE A 209 -2.53 11.88 -0.01
C PHE A 209 -1.12 12.23 0.49
N TRP A 210 -0.15 11.35 0.26
CA TRP A 210 1.23 11.58 0.72
C TRP A 210 1.93 12.73 0.00
N LYS A 211 1.56 13.03 -1.25
CA LYS A 211 2.03 14.23 -1.97
C LYS A 211 1.47 15.52 -1.38
N GLN A 212 0.32 15.47 -0.73
CA GLN A 212 -0.38 16.62 -0.14
C GLN A 212 -0.25 16.67 1.39
N ILE A 213 0.73 15.97 1.97
CA ILE A 213 0.87 15.84 3.43
C ILE A 213 1.06 17.17 4.17
N GLU A 214 1.57 18.19 3.48
CA GLU A 214 1.74 19.56 4.03
C GLU A 214 0.46 20.41 3.95
N SER A 215 -0.57 19.95 3.23
CA SER A 215 -1.84 20.67 3.16
C SER A 215 -2.60 20.57 4.49
N LYS A 216 -3.29 21.65 4.84
CA LYS A 216 -4.08 21.72 6.07
C LYS A 216 -5.15 20.62 6.09
N GLU A 217 -5.81 20.39 4.96
CA GLU A 217 -6.87 19.39 4.83
C GLU A 217 -6.37 17.97 5.15
N VAL A 218 -5.16 17.61 4.71
CA VAL A 218 -4.58 16.29 4.96
C VAL A 218 -4.07 16.16 6.39
N GLN A 219 -3.50 17.21 6.97
CA GLN A 219 -3.01 17.20 8.36
C GLN A 219 -4.12 17.03 9.40
N GLU A 220 -5.35 17.48 9.10
CA GLU A 220 -6.52 17.27 9.95
C GLU A 220 -7.08 15.83 9.87
N ILE A 221 -6.55 15.00 8.98
CA ILE A 221 -7.05 13.65 8.70
C ILE A 221 -6.07 12.59 9.22
N SER A 222 -6.60 11.58 9.91
CA SER A 222 -5.83 10.39 10.30
C SER A 222 -5.80 9.38 9.14
N PRO A 223 -4.62 9.01 8.62
CA PRO A 223 -4.50 8.09 7.49
C PRO A 223 -5.03 6.70 7.84
N TRP A 224 -5.73 6.08 6.89
CA TRP A 224 -6.33 4.74 7.01
C TRP A 224 -7.33 4.58 8.16
N TYR A 225 -7.80 5.69 8.75
CA TYR A 225 -8.66 5.66 9.93
C TYR A 225 -10.14 5.77 9.55
N SER A 226 -10.88 4.67 9.72
CA SER A 226 -12.31 4.63 9.41
C SER A 226 -13.18 5.16 10.56
N LYS A 227 -14.36 5.69 10.22
CA LYS A 227 -15.38 6.06 11.22
C LYS A 227 -15.80 4.85 12.07
N ARG A 228 -15.83 3.66 11.46
CA ARG A 228 -16.15 2.39 12.14
C ARG A 228 -15.09 2.03 13.17
N LEU A 229 -13.81 2.11 12.82
CA LEU A 229 -12.71 1.86 13.77
C LEU A 229 -12.77 2.84 14.93
N LYS A 230 -13.03 4.13 14.67
CA LYS A 230 -13.21 5.15 15.72
C LYS A 230 -14.33 4.78 16.70
N GLN A 231 -15.47 4.34 16.18
CA GLN A 231 -16.60 3.91 17.01
C GLN A 231 -16.23 2.68 17.85
N LEU A 232 -15.67 1.64 17.24
CA LEU A 232 -15.27 0.41 17.94
C LEU A 232 -14.22 0.66 19.01
N GLN A 233 -13.24 1.54 18.76
CA GLN A 233 -12.25 1.94 19.76
C GLN A 233 -12.88 2.71 20.93
N SER A 234 -13.88 3.56 20.65
CA SER A 234 -14.62 4.28 21.69
C SER A 234 -15.43 3.31 22.57
N GLU A 235 -16.11 2.34 21.94
CA GLU A 235 -16.83 1.28 22.65
C GLU A 235 -15.88 0.39 23.47
N LEU A 236 -14.75 0.00 22.89
CA LEU A 236 -13.71 -0.77 23.59
C LEU A 236 -13.17 -0.02 24.79
N PHE A 237 -12.95 1.29 24.67
CA PHE A 237 -12.52 2.13 25.78
C PHE A 237 -13.54 2.12 26.93
N ILE A 238 -14.83 2.22 26.60
CA ILE A 238 -15.91 2.13 27.60
C ILE A 238 -15.89 0.77 28.30
N GLU A 239 -15.78 -0.34 27.56
CA GLU A 239 -15.68 -1.68 28.14
C GLU A 239 -14.43 -1.84 29.01
N ALA A 240 -13.29 -1.29 28.59
CA ALA A 240 -12.06 -1.29 29.37
C ALA A 240 -12.23 -0.54 30.70
N MET A 241 -12.91 0.61 30.66
CA MET A 241 -13.22 1.39 31.86
C MET A 241 -14.12 0.62 32.82
N LYS A 242 -15.14 -0.08 32.32
CA LYS A 242 -16.00 -0.95 33.15
C LYS A 242 -15.21 -2.09 33.79
N VAL A 243 -14.30 -2.74 33.04
CA VAL A 243 -13.40 -3.77 33.60
C VAL A 243 -12.54 -3.19 34.72
N ASN A 244 -11.95 -2.01 34.51
CA ASN A 244 -11.12 -1.35 35.54
C ASN A 244 -11.95 -1.00 36.79
N GLU A 245 -13.14 -0.43 36.59
CA GLU A 245 -14.07 -0.10 37.67
C GLU A 245 -14.43 -1.34 38.50
N LEU A 246 -14.89 -2.43 37.87
CA LEU A 246 -15.23 -3.66 38.59
C LEU A 246 -14.01 -4.29 39.28
N PHE A 247 -12.82 -4.22 38.65
CA PHE A 247 -11.58 -4.67 39.27
C PHE A 247 -11.29 -3.92 40.58
N ILE A 248 -11.37 -2.58 40.54
CA ILE A 248 -11.15 -1.72 41.70
C ILE A 248 -12.16 -2.05 42.82
N LEU A 249 -13.44 -2.12 42.48
CA LEU A 249 -14.51 -2.38 43.46
C LEU A 249 -14.38 -3.76 44.10
N ARG A 250 -14.10 -4.80 43.30
CA ARG A 250 -13.90 -6.17 43.80
C ARG A 250 -12.66 -6.26 44.69
N ALA A 251 -11.54 -5.69 44.26
CA ALA A 251 -10.30 -5.66 45.06
C ALA A 251 -10.49 -4.91 46.39
N ASN A 252 -11.27 -3.82 46.37
CA ASN A 252 -11.62 -3.10 47.58
C ASN A 252 -12.57 -3.90 48.48
N ALA A 253 -13.57 -4.58 47.92
CA ALA A 253 -14.51 -5.41 48.70
C ALA A 253 -13.79 -6.53 49.48
N THR A 254 -12.68 -7.06 48.96
CA THR A 254 -11.89 -8.11 49.61
C THR A 254 -11.05 -7.59 50.79
N SER A 255 -10.48 -6.38 50.70
CA SER A 255 -9.42 -5.94 51.65
C SER A 255 -9.54 -4.52 52.18
N SER A 256 -10.46 -3.72 51.65
CA SER A 256 -10.61 -2.26 51.88
C SER A 256 -9.34 -1.42 51.63
N ARG A 257 -8.28 -2.03 51.09
CA ARG A 257 -6.96 -1.37 50.95
C ARG A 257 -6.99 -0.19 49.99
N ILE A 258 -7.76 -0.28 48.91
CA ILE A 258 -7.85 0.82 47.93
C ILE A 258 -8.43 2.05 48.60
N LYS A 259 -9.58 1.90 49.30
CA LYS A 259 -10.19 2.98 50.06
C LYS A 259 -9.22 3.58 51.09
N THR A 260 -8.62 2.75 51.94
CA THR A 260 -7.72 3.23 53.00
C THR A 260 -6.53 3.99 52.41
N THR A 261 -5.94 3.49 51.33
CA THR A 261 -4.81 4.17 50.66
C THR A 261 -5.24 5.49 50.02
N LEU A 262 -6.45 5.59 49.48
CA LEU A 262 -6.97 6.85 48.95
C LEU A 262 -7.31 7.86 50.06
N ASP A 263 -7.85 7.41 51.20
CA ASP A 263 -8.04 8.29 52.36
C ASP A 263 -6.69 8.90 52.79
N VAL A 264 -5.60 8.11 52.80
CA VAL A 264 -4.24 8.61 53.04
C VAL A 264 -3.78 9.57 51.94
N PHE A 265 -4.04 9.25 50.65
CA PHE A 265 -3.68 10.11 49.53
C PHE A 265 -4.33 11.50 49.61
N PHE A 266 -5.65 11.56 49.82
CA PHE A 266 -6.36 12.84 49.91
C PHE A 266 -5.97 13.62 51.17
N ASN A 267 -5.70 12.94 52.29
CA ASN A 267 -5.16 13.63 53.47
C ASN A 267 -3.76 14.19 53.21
N PHE A 268 -2.88 13.41 52.58
CA PHE A 268 -1.53 13.82 52.18
C PHE A 268 -1.56 15.06 51.27
N LEU A 269 -2.48 15.15 50.32
CA LEU A 269 -2.62 16.34 49.48
C LEU A 269 -3.14 17.57 50.25
N LYS A 270 -3.96 17.39 51.30
CA LYS A 270 -4.53 18.51 52.10
C LYS A 270 -3.53 19.07 53.11
N THR A 271 -2.94 18.20 53.91
CA THR A 271 -2.13 18.60 55.07
C THR A 271 -0.63 18.46 54.83
N GLY A 272 -0.22 17.85 53.72
CA GLY A 272 1.12 17.29 53.59
C GLY A 272 1.32 16.14 54.60
N GLY A 273 2.57 15.70 54.73
CA GLY A 273 2.96 14.70 55.71
C GLY A 273 4.32 14.08 55.39
N ASN A 274 4.97 13.55 56.42
CA ASN A 274 6.20 12.77 56.28
C ASN A 274 5.83 11.30 56.06
N LEU A 275 5.60 10.94 54.79
CA LEU A 275 5.43 9.55 54.37
C LEU A 275 6.78 8.97 53.96
N THR A 276 6.95 7.66 54.18
CA THR A 276 8.10 6.94 53.60
C THR A 276 7.98 6.88 52.08
N GLU A 277 9.11 6.73 51.40
CA GLU A 277 9.13 6.59 49.93
C GLU A 277 8.21 5.49 49.41
N ARG A 278 8.13 4.36 50.14
CA ARG A 278 7.25 3.24 49.78
C ARG A 278 5.77 3.61 49.89
N GLU A 279 5.40 4.38 50.90
CA GLU A 279 4.03 4.85 51.10
C GLU A 279 3.64 5.87 50.03
N ILE A 280 4.53 6.81 49.70
CA ILE A 280 4.33 7.78 48.62
C ILE A 280 4.10 7.04 47.30
N GLN A 281 4.95 6.06 46.98
CA GLN A 281 4.76 5.25 45.77
C GLN A 281 3.44 4.47 45.79
N ALA A 282 3.05 3.91 46.94
CA ALA A 282 1.81 3.15 47.06
C ALA A 282 0.55 4.03 46.87
N ILE A 283 0.52 5.23 47.46
CA ILE A 283 -0.62 6.16 47.30
C ILE A 283 -0.76 6.61 45.85
N TRP A 284 0.34 6.93 45.17
CA TRP A 284 0.31 7.36 43.77
C TRP A 284 -0.02 6.23 42.81
N ASN A 285 0.51 5.02 43.02
CA ASN A 285 0.13 3.85 42.23
C ASN A 285 -1.36 3.53 42.37
N THR A 286 -1.91 3.62 43.58
CA THR A 286 -3.34 3.40 43.81
C THR A 286 -4.18 4.49 43.18
N PHE A 287 -3.73 5.75 43.25
CA PHE A 287 -4.39 6.87 42.57
C PHE A 287 -4.40 6.67 41.05
N TRP A 288 -3.28 6.30 40.43
CA TRP A 288 -3.18 6.09 38.98
C TRP A 288 -3.97 4.88 38.47
N LEU A 289 -4.26 3.90 39.34
CA LEU A 289 -5.16 2.80 38.99
C LEU A 289 -6.58 3.33 38.70
N ILE A 290 -7.01 4.38 39.39
CA ILE A 290 -8.34 4.98 39.30
C ILE A 290 -8.36 6.12 38.29
N VAL A 291 -7.31 6.95 38.29
CA VAL A 291 -7.14 8.11 37.43
C VAL A 291 -5.91 7.87 36.54
N PRO A 292 -6.08 7.18 35.40
CA PRO A 292 -4.96 6.72 34.57
C PRO A 292 -4.23 7.86 33.85
N VAL A 293 -4.87 9.02 33.70
CA VAL A 293 -4.30 10.19 33.01
C VAL A 293 -4.42 11.43 33.90
N VAL A 294 -3.31 12.13 34.08
CA VAL A 294 -3.22 13.39 34.83
C VAL A 294 -2.61 14.44 33.94
N SER A 295 -3.37 15.51 33.66
CA SER A 295 -2.85 16.69 32.94
C SER A 295 -2.46 17.77 33.94
N SER A 296 -1.30 18.39 33.74
CA SER A 296 -0.77 19.46 34.59
C SER A 296 0.34 20.23 33.88
N THR A 297 0.61 21.47 34.31
CA THR A 297 1.73 22.28 33.78
C THR A 297 3.05 21.89 34.43
N PHE A 298 4.19 22.17 33.77
CA PHE A 298 5.51 21.87 34.32
C PHE A 298 5.75 22.44 35.72
N ALA A 299 5.31 23.68 35.98
CA ALA A 299 5.42 24.33 37.28
C ALA A 299 4.66 23.58 38.40
N SER A 300 3.50 23.00 38.06
CA SER A 300 2.68 22.23 39.01
C SER A 300 3.25 20.83 39.25
N ILE A 301 3.76 20.17 38.20
CA ILE A 301 4.43 18.87 38.28
C ILE A 301 5.60 18.90 39.27
N GLN A 302 6.38 19.98 39.29
CA GLN A 302 7.51 20.13 40.21
C GLN A 302 7.09 20.10 41.69
N ARG A 303 5.99 20.77 42.04
CA ARG A 303 5.48 20.80 43.42
C ARG A 303 4.77 19.50 43.79
N MET A 304 3.88 19.02 42.91
CA MET A 304 3.04 17.84 43.10
C MET A 304 3.86 16.56 43.31
N PHE A 305 4.96 16.42 42.56
CA PHE A 305 5.82 15.24 42.60
C PHE A 305 7.18 15.51 43.25
N SER A 306 7.27 16.51 44.12
CA SER A 306 8.50 16.92 44.81
C SER A 306 9.13 15.79 45.63
N GLN A 307 8.32 14.90 46.20
CA GLN A 307 8.78 13.76 47.01
C GLN A 307 8.96 12.46 46.18
N MET A 308 8.74 12.50 44.85
CA MET A 308 8.99 11.37 43.97
C MET A 308 10.42 11.37 43.44
N LYS A 309 11.01 10.17 43.32
CA LYS A 309 12.35 9.98 42.77
C LYS A 309 12.33 9.72 41.26
N THR A 310 13.53 9.56 40.71
CA THR A 310 13.75 9.20 39.31
C THR A 310 12.92 7.99 38.89
N GLY A 311 12.32 8.04 37.70
CA GLY A 311 11.57 6.93 37.11
C GLY A 311 10.31 6.49 37.89
N THR A 312 9.72 7.35 38.72
CA THR A 312 8.46 7.03 39.42
C THR A 312 7.24 7.15 38.49
N ILE A 313 7.28 8.07 37.53
CA ILE A 313 6.24 8.27 36.52
C ILE A 313 6.49 7.29 35.35
N PRO A 314 5.55 6.40 34.99
CA PRO A 314 5.79 5.43 33.92
C PRO A 314 5.94 6.07 32.53
N TRP A 315 5.08 7.04 32.22
CA TRP A 315 5.03 7.75 30.93
C TRP A 315 4.74 9.23 31.16
N LEU A 316 5.50 10.08 30.47
CA LEU A 316 5.26 11.52 30.37
C LEU A 316 4.95 11.86 28.92
N PHE A 317 3.85 12.59 28.70
CA PHE A 317 3.52 13.19 27.42
C PHE A 317 3.67 14.71 27.57
N VAL A 318 4.56 15.29 26.76
CA VAL A 318 4.73 16.74 26.65
C VAL A 318 4.16 17.16 25.31
N ASP A 319 3.13 17.99 25.35
CA ASP A 319 2.59 18.66 24.18
C ASP A 319 3.20 20.07 24.05
N GLU A 320 3.18 20.63 22.83
CA GLU A 320 3.73 21.96 22.52
C GLU A 320 5.17 22.18 23.02
N ALA A 321 6.01 21.14 22.96
CA ALA A 321 7.36 21.17 23.50
C ALA A 321 8.25 22.27 22.90
N GLY A 322 7.95 22.70 21.66
CA GLY A 322 8.62 23.82 20.99
C GLY A 322 8.40 25.17 21.69
N GLN A 323 7.38 25.30 22.53
CA GLN A 323 7.06 26.54 23.26
C GLN A 323 7.56 26.54 24.71
N ALA A 324 8.08 25.40 25.20
CA ALA A 324 8.54 25.25 26.58
C ALA A 324 10.06 25.41 26.70
N VAL A 325 10.51 26.18 27.69
CA VAL A 325 11.95 26.22 28.03
C VAL A 325 12.42 24.84 28.51
N PRO A 326 13.54 24.28 28.00
CA PRO A 326 13.98 22.92 28.36
C PRO A 326 14.13 22.68 29.87
N GLN A 327 14.50 23.72 30.61
CA GLN A 327 14.67 23.69 32.06
C GLN A 327 13.36 23.38 32.79
N ALA A 328 12.20 23.83 32.26
CA ALA A 328 10.90 23.55 32.85
C ALA A 328 10.53 22.06 32.73
N ALA A 329 10.90 21.42 31.62
CA ALA A 329 10.63 20.00 31.38
C ALA A 329 11.59 19.06 32.14
N ALA A 330 12.80 19.51 32.46
CA ALA A 330 13.87 18.68 33.04
C ALA A 330 13.44 17.87 34.27
N GLY A 331 12.73 18.50 35.22
CA GLY A 331 12.26 17.82 36.43
C GLY A 331 11.20 16.76 36.17
N ALA A 332 10.31 17.00 35.21
CA ALA A 332 9.29 16.03 34.80
C ALA A 332 9.93 14.83 34.09
N ILE A 333 10.86 15.09 33.18
CA ILE A 333 11.62 14.07 32.44
C ILE A 333 12.42 13.21 33.41
N TRP A 334 13.14 13.80 34.36
CA TRP A 334 13.94 13.07 35.36
C TRP A 334 13.09 12.09 36.20
N ARG A 335 11.84 12.46 36.54
CA ARG A 335 10.91 11.59 37.27
C ARG A 335 10.26 10.52 36.41
N SER A 336 10.45 10.54 35.09
CA SER A 336 9.75 9.66 34.15
C SER A 336 10.61 8.52 33.63
N LYS A 337 10.03 7.34 33.42
CA LYS A 337 10.73 6.21 32.79
C LYS A 337 10.79 6.36 31.28
N ARG A 338 9.75 6.94 30.68
CA ARG A 338 9.60 7.18 29.25
C ARG A 338 8.96 8.54 29.05
N ALA A 339 9.42 9.29 28.06
CA ALA A 339 8.86 10.58 27.70
C ALA A 339 8.57 10.60 26.19
N VAL A 340 7.38 11.04 25.83
CA VAL A 340 6.99 11.40 24.47
C VAL A 340 6.90 12.92 24.44
N ILE A 341 7.69 13.53 23.56
CA ILE A 341 7.81 14.98 23.46
C ILE A 341 7.33 15.35 22.06
N VAL A 342 6.20 16.04 21.99
CA VAL A 342 5.55 16.48 20.75
C VAL A 342 5.63 17.98 20.68
N GLY A 343 6.04 18.51 19.54
CA GLY A 343 6.06 19.94 19.27
C GLY A 343 5.93 20.17 17.77
N ASP A 344 5.32 21.29 17.40
CA ASP A 344 5.22 21.73 16.02
C ASP A 344 6.36 22.71 15.73
N PRO A 345 7.30 22.38 14.82
CA PRO A 345 8.44 23.25 14.50
C PRO A 345 8.02 24.54 13.78
N PHE A 346 6.78 24.64 13.29
CA PHE A 346 6.24 25.85 12.67
C PHE A 346 5.55 26.80 13.66
N GLN A 347 5.41 26.41 14.92
CA GLN A 347 4.87 27.25 15.98
C GLN A 347 5.96 28.07 16.68
N ILE A 348 5.55 29.10 17.42
CA ILE A 348 6.43 30.12 18.01
C ILE A 348 7.38 29.48 19.04
N GLU A 349 8.67 29.83 18.97
CA GLU A 349 9.68 29.39 19.95
C GLU A 349 9.44 29.99 21.35
N PRO A 350 10.01 29.40 22.42
CA PRO A 350 9.76 29.84 23.78
C PRO A 350 10.24 31.28 23.97
N VAL A 351 9.42 32.14 24.58
CA VAL A 351 9.84 33.50 24.93
C VAL A 351 10.85 33.42 26.07
N VAL A 352 12.14 33.44 25.74
CA VAL A 352 13.21 33.48 26.75
C VAL A 352 13.46 34.94 27.14
N THR A 353 13.06 35.31 28.35
CA THR A 353 13.39 36.62 28.95
C THR A 353 14.76 36.56 29.61
N ILE A 354 15.83 36.46 28.81
CA ILE A 354 17.18 36.77 29.30
C ILE A 354 17.38 38.29 29.14
N PRO A 355 17.70 39.05 30.19
CA PRO A 355 18.22 40.41 30.02
C PRO A 355 19.60 40.33 29.37
N GLU A 356 19.88 41.20 28.40
CA GLU A 356 21.21 41.34 27.77
C GLU A 356 22.37 41.42 28.76
#